data_AF-A0A7K9E755-F1
#
_entry.id   AF-A0A7K9E755-F1
#
_cell.length_a   1.000
_cell.length_b   1.000
_cell.length_c   1.000
_cell.angle_alpha   90.00
_cell.angle_beta   90.00
_cell.angle_gamma   90.00
#
_symmetry.space_group_name_H-M   'P 1'
#
loop_
_entity.id
_entity.type
_entity.pdbx_description
1 polymer ?
#
loop_
_entity_poly.entity_id
_entity_poly.type
_entity_poly.pdbx_seq_one_letter_code
_entity_poly.pdbx_strand_id
1 'polypeptide(L)' 'PYVIVCNHQASLDLMGMVEIIPDRCVPVAKKELLYMGTVGWACWLSGLIFINRHKREDAINVISQTARTMRRDNVR' A
#
# COMPACT_ATOMS: atom_id res chain seq x y z
N PRO A 1 4.07 15.80 1.66
CA PRO A 1 4.14 14.32 1.61
C PRO A 1 5.16 13.74 2.61
N TYR A 2 4.69 12.86 3.48
CA TYR A 2 5.49 12.09 4.45
C TYR A 2 5.43 10.60 4.10
N VAL A 3 6.46 9.84 4.49
CA VAL A 3 6.52 8.38 4.27
C VAL A 3 6.58 7.70 5.63
N ILE A 4 5.61 6.84 5.90
CA ILE A 4 5.56 6.04 7.13
C ILE A 4 6.15 4.68 6.80
N VAL A 5 7.17 4.27 7.56
CA VAL A 5 7.82 2.97 7.42
C VAL A 5 7.59 2.18 8.70
N CYS A 6 6.86 1.08 8.60
CA CYS A 6 6.58 0.19 9.72
C CYS A 6 7.16 -1.20 9.44
N ASN A 7 7.73 -1.83 10.47
CA ASN A 7 8.14 -3.23 10.38
C ASN A 7 6.90 -4.12 10.53
N HIS A 8 6.61 -4.91 9.50
CA HIS A 8 5.41 -5.73 9.41
C HIS A 8 5.77 -7.21 9.55
N GLN A 9 5.84 -7.70 10.79
CA GLN A 9 6.36 -9.04 11.09
C GLN A 9 5.26 -10.13 11.10
N ALA A 10 4.00 -9.75 11.31
CA ALA A 10 2.85 -10.65 11.29
C ALA A 10 1.72 -10.07 10.42
N SER A 11 0.94 -10.93 9.75
CA SER A 11 -0.22 -10.51 8.95
C SER A 11 -1.33 -9.86 9.79
N LEU A 12 -1.39 -10.16 11.10
CA LEU A 12 -2.34 -9.56 12.03
C LEU A 12 -2.11 -8.04 12.21
N ASP A 13 -0.84 -7.61 12.10
CA ASP A 13 -0.44 -6.21 12.19
C ASP A 13 -1.10 -5.37 11.07
N LEU A 14 -1.60 -6.01 10.00
CA LEU A 14 -2.18 -5.32 8.85
C LEU A 14 -3.55 -4.80 9.20
N MET A 15 -4.31 -5.58 9.99
CA MET A 15 -5.63 -5.20 10.46
C MET A 15 -5.53 -3.99 11.40
N GLY A 16 -4.53 -3.96 12.29
CA GLY A 16 -4.29 -2.82 13.18
C GLY A 16 -3.79 -1.58 12.45
N MET A 17 -2.96 -1.74 11.42
CA MET A 17 -2.49 -0.61 10.62
C MET A 17 -3.62 0.07 9.84
N VAL A 18 -4.66 -0.66 9.39
CA VAL A 18 -5.83 -0.06 8.70
C VAL A 18 -6.54 0.98 9.57
N GLU A 19 -6.56 0.80 10.89
CA GLU A 19 -7.19 1.72 11.84
C GLU A 19 -6.33 2.96 12.12
N ILE A 20 -5.01 2.84 11.98
CA ILE A 20 -4.03 3.91 12.29
C ILE A 20 -3.67 4.75 11.05
N ILE A 21 -3.96 4.26 9.84
CA ILE A 21 -3.62 4.95 8.60
C ILE A 21 -4.34 6.31 8.51
N PRO A 22 -3.60 7.43 8.35
CA PRO A 22 -4.21 8.75 8.26
C PRO A 22 -4.96 8.96 6.94
N ASP A 23 -5.96 9.84 6.96
CA ASP A 23 -6.71 10.26 5.77
C ASP A 23 -5.76 10.72 4.65
N ARG A 24 -6.04 10.29 3.41
CA ARG A 24 -5.23 10.53 2.19
C ARG A 24 -3.85 9.87 2.19
N CYS A 25 -3.63 8.83 2.97
CA CYS A 25 -2.49 7.95 2.79
C CYS A 25 -2.80 6.86 1.74
N VAL A 26 -1.81 6.47 0.94
CA VAL A 26 -1.93 5.32 0.03
C VAL A 26 -1.02 4.20 0.56
N PRO A 27 -1.58 3.16 1.19
CA PRO A 27 -0.79 2.06 1.72
C PRO A 27 -0.25 1.18 0.59
N VAL A 28 0.97 0.69 0.76
CA VAL A 28 1.60 -0.25 -0.17
C VAL A 28 1.65 -1.65 0.47
N ALA A 29 1.00 -2.61 -0.18
CA ALA A 29 0.75 -3.95 0.35
C ALA A 29 1.37 -5.04 -0.55
N LYS A 30 1.61 -6.25 -0.01
CA LYS A 30 2.06 -7.41 -0.78
C LYS A 30 0.96 -7.92 -1.73
N LYS A 31 1.29 -8.28 -2.97
CA LYS A 31 0.32 -8.81 -3.96
C LYS A 31 -0.42 -10.05 -3.45
N GLU A 32 0.23 -10.85 -2.63
CA GLU A 32 -0.33 -12.03 -1.98
C GLU A 32 -1.56 -11.69 -1.10
N LEU A 33 -1.63 -10.46 -0.54
CA LEU A 33 -2.75 -10.02 0.29
C LEU A 33 -4.06 -9.88 -0.50
N LEU A 34 -4.00 -9.66 -1.82
CA LEU A 34 -5.18 -9.64 -2.67
C LEU A 34 -5.93 -10.98 -2.64
N TYR A 35 -5.21 -12.07 -2.39
CA TYR A 35 -5.76 -13.43 -2.34
C TYR A 35 -6.23 -13.86 -0.95
N MET A 36 -6.14 -13.00 0.07
CA MET A 36 -6.64 -13.29 1.43
C MET A 36 -8.17 -13.20 1.55
N GLY A 37 -8.91 -13.43 0.46
CA GLY A 37 -10.37 -13.39 0.43
C GLY A 37 -10.92 -11.99 0.65
N THR A 38 -11.88 -11.87 1.58
CA THR A 38 -12.64 -10.63 1.83
C THR A 38 -11.75 -9.44 2.19
N VAL A 39 -10.69 -9.66 2.97
CA VAL A 39 -9.74 -8.60 3.36
C VAL A 39 -8.99 -8.06 2.15
N GLY A 40 -8.54 -8.94 1.24
CA GLY A 40 -7.85 -8.54 0.01
C GLY A 40 -8.72 -7.65 -0.88
N TRP A 41 -10.01 -7.99 -0.99
CA TRP A 41 -10.98 -7.24 -1.78
C TRP A 41 -11.32 -5.89 -1.14
N ALA A 42 -11.51 -5.84 0.18
CA ALA A 42 -11.73 -4.60 0.91
C ALA A 42 -10.55 -3.63 0.75
N CYS A 43 -9.32 -4.15 0.87
CA CYS A 43 -8.10 -3.38 0.64
C CYS A 43 -8.01 -2.85 -0.79
N TRP A 44 -8.37 -3.66 -1.79
CA TRP A 44 -8.37 -3.25 -3.19
C TRP A 44 -9.37 -2.13 -3.48
N LEU A 45 -10.59 -2.24 -2.96
CA LEU A 45 -11.62 -1.20 -3.07
C LEU A 45 -11.23 0.08 -2.33
N SER A 46 -10.44 -0.02 -1.26
CA SER A 46 -9.94 1.12 -0.50
C SER A 46 -8.78 1.86 -1.20
N GLY A 47 -8.32 1.40 -2.37
CA GLY A 47 -7.26 2.05 -3.14
C GLY A 47 -5.84 1.68 -2.69
N LEU A 48 -5.65 0.55 -1.98
CA LEU A 48 -4.32 0.07 -1.63
C LEU A 48 -3.54 -0.37 -2.87
N ILE A 49 -2.25 -0.05 -2.90
CA ILE A 49 -1.36 -0.42 -4.01
C ILE A 49 -0.65 -1.72 -3.68
N PHE A 50 -0.91 -2.75 -4.48
CA PHE A 50 -0.30 -4.07 -4.30
C PHE A 50 0.97 -4.22 -5.14
N ILE A 51 2.07 -4.60 -4.49
CA ILE A 51 3.38 -4.84 -5.13
C ILE A 51 3.76 -6.32 -5.10
N ASN A 52 4.34 -6.79 -6.21
CA ASN A 52 4.93 -8.12 -6.27
C ASN A 52 6.42 -8.07 -5.90
N ARG A 53 6.79 -8.56 -4.70
CA ARG A 53 8.19 -8.53 -4.25
C ARG A 53 9.11 -9.48 -5.02
N HIS A 54 8.57 -10.52 -5.69
CA HIS A 54 9.37 -11.41 -6.53
C HIS A 54 9.86 -10.70 -7.81
N LYS A 55 9.13 -9.69 -8.29
CA LYS A 55 9.53 -8.85 -9.41
C LYS A 55 9.92 -7.46 -8.91
N ARG A 56 11.12 -7.37 -8.36
CA ARG A 56 11.63 -6.15 -7.71
C ARG A 56 11.57 -4.92 -8.63
N GLU A 57 11.92 -5.07 -9.90
CA GLU A 57 11.93 -3.97 -10.87
C GLU A 57 10.51 -3.41 -11.11
N ASP A 58 9.52 -4.28 -11.32
CA ASP A 58 8.12 -3.91 -11.42
C ASP A 58 7.62 -3.20 -10.15
N ALA A 59 7.97 -3.74 -8.97
CA ALA A 59 7.58 -3.14 -7.69
C ALA A 59 8.17 -1.73 -7.52
N ILE A 60 9.44 -1.52 -7.88
CA ILE A 60 10.09 -0.20 -7.85
C ILE A 60 9.40 0.74 -8.83
N ASN A 61 9.04 0.28 -10.02
CA ASN A 61 8.37 1.11 -11.02
C ASN A 61 6.98 1.56 -10.53
N VAL A 62 6.18 0.64 -9.96
CA VAL A 62 4.86 0.96 -9.38
C VAL A 62 4.99 1.96 -8.22
N ILE A 63 5.95 1.76 -7.31
CA ILE A 63 6.20 2.72 -6.21
C ILE A 63 6.64 4.07 -6.76
N SER A 64 7.51 4.10 -7.77
CA SER A 64 7.99 5.34 -8.40
C SER A 64 6.88 6.10 -9.11
N GLN A 65 6.00 5.40 -9.82
CA GLN A 65 4.80 5.98 -10.43
C GLN A 65 3.87 6.54 -9.36
N THR A 66 3.62 5.77 -8.30
CA THR A 66 2.82 6.21 -7.15
C THR A 66 3.38 7.49 -6.53
N ALA A 67 4.69 7.53 -6.26
CA ALA A 67 5.35 8.70 -5.69
C ALA A 67 5.28 9.92 -6.62
N ARG A 68 5.36 9.72 -7.95
CA ARG A 68 5.16 10.78 -8.94
C ARG A 68 3.72 11.30 -8.92
N THR A 69 2.73 10.40 -8.88
CA THR A 69 1.31 10.78 -8.76
C THR A 69 1.04 11.52 -7.46
N MET A 70 1.51 11.01 -6.31
CA MET A 70 1.41 11.72 -5.02
C MET A 70 2.04 13.11 -5.04
N ARG A 71 3.16 13.28 -5.75
CA ARG A 71 3.83 14.58 -5.89
C ARG A 71 3.09 15.51 -6.86
N ARG A 72 2.46 14.96 -7.90
CA ARG A 72 1.68 15.70 -8.91
C ARG A 72 0.32 16.12 -8.38
N ASP A 73 -0.38 15.21 -7.70
CA ASP A 73 -1.67 15.41 -7.05
C ASP A 73 -1.53 16.11 -5.69
N ASN A 74 -0.32 16.62 -5.38
CA ASN A 74 -0.07 17.60 -4.31
C ASN A 74 -0.68 18.97 -4.69
N VAL A 75 -1.96 18.95 -5.08
CA VAL A 75 -2.86 20.08 -5.02
C VAL A 75 -3.17 20.26 -3.54
N ARG A 76 -2.50 21.26 -2.96
CA ARG A 76 -2.67 21.86 -1.63
C ARG A 76 -3.84 21.35 -0.78
#